data_AF-A0A8H7WC72-F1
#
_entry.id   AF-A0A8H7WC72-F1
#
_cell.length_a   1.000
_cell.length_b   1.000
_cell.length_c   1.000
_cell.angle_alpha   90.00
_cell.angle_beta   90.00
_cell.angle_gamma   90.00
#
_symmetry.space_group_name_H-M   'P 1'
#
loop_
_entity.id
_entity.type
_entity.pdbx_description
1 polymer ?
#
loop_
_entity_poly.entity_id
_entity_poly.type
_entity_poly.pdbx_seq_one_letter_code
_entity_poly.pdbx_strand_id
1 'polypeptide(L)'
;MVATITSFYKFQAGMHSNTSGSCDFSYPPPTGWPGVKRELFSWYDDTVIDLIRHLPYIDDEGLFILPDTKIIGHASPDSIRSKTEGWMRSQQEDIQAKNDATEMDGTTENKAESEDDSDSDDMEPYFPEYMLDLAAGGQYGSTILVDTKHNTIIWWEYEEGFRDIPDEIVAKYPCDLWFYYSKESNDHRTERSGDGIGKLQGTTDDTQKSVESDDEDSDDEEWNRFHDSHAHQWKISPAYSPEDFFEMCKEQFRIMNWMPVLRDGCRGKVVQLPRHQVFEGEQLRMKQVLQAAGWPGDGEARGWDKAGAEVAMQQMHNEYEEERESRRKGVARDIPINKKWKDIVIREGR
;
A
#
# COMPACT_ATOMS: atom_id res chain seq x y z
N MET A 1 4.01 20.02 -6.81
CA MET A 1 4.63 18.68 -7.06
C MET A 1 6.08 18.54 -6.56
N VAL A 2 7.16 18.80 -7.34
CA VAL A 2 8.56 18.49 -6.93
C VAL A 2 8.93 19.02 -5.54
N ALA A 3 8.70 20.31 -5.30
CA ALA A 3 8.98 20.95 -4.00
C ALA A 3 8.12 20.37 -2.86
N THR A 4 6.89 19.96 -3.17
CA THR A 4 5.92 19.36 -2.25
C THR A 4 6.38 17.98 -1.79
N ILE A 5 6.72 17.09 -2.74
CA ILE A 5 7.25 15.76 -2.48
C ILE A 5 8.57 15.87 -1.69
N THR A 6 9.46 16.78 -2.11
CA THR A 6 10.72 17.09 -1.41
C THR A 6 10.50 17.58 0.03
N SER A 7 9.45 18.37 0.28
CA SER A 7 9.09 18.87 1.61
C SER A 7 8.59 17.73 2.51
N PHE A 8 7.73 16.85 1.96
CA PHE A 8 7.23 15.68 2.68
C PHE A 8 8.34 14.65 2.98
N TYR A 9 9.24 14.41 2.03
CA TYR A 9 10.43 13.56 2.23
C TYR A 9 11.33 14.10 3.35
N LYS A 10 11.50 15.42 3.47
CA LYS A 10 12.22 16.05 4.61
C LYS A 10 11.48 15.89 5.94
N PHE A 11 10.15 15.93 5.94
CA PHE A 11 9.33 15.64 7.13
C PHE A 11 9.51 14.17 7.57
N GLN A 12 9.42 13.22 6.63
CA GLN A 12 9.68 11.79 6.88
C GLN A 12 11.08 11.53 7.43
N ALA A 13 12.12 12.10 6.81
CA ALA A 13 13.50 12.07 7.31
C ALA A 13 13.59 12.55 8.77
N GLY A 14 12.88 13.64 9.08
CA GLY A 14 12.76 14.21 10.40
C GLY A 14 12.09 13.27 11.42
N MET A 15 11.21 12.35 11.03
CA MET A 15 10.59 11.41 11.96
C MET A 15 11.48 10.22 12.32
N HIS A 16 12.21 9.67 11.34
CA HIS A 16 12.93 8.40 11.52
C HIS A 16 14.42 8.54 11.87
N SER A 17 15.05 9.69 11.59
CA SER A 17 16.50 9.86 11.80
C SER A 17 16.84 10.92 12.84
N ASN A 18 17.63 10.52 13.84
CA ASN A 18 18.40 11.42 14.70
C ASN A 18 19.91 11.28 14.46
N THR A 19 20.35 10.07 14.08
CA THR A 19 21.70 9.80 13.58
C THR A 19 21.88 10.40 12.19
N SER A 20 23.01 11.07 11.96
CA SER A 20 23.30 11.87 10.76
C SER A 20 23.64 11.05 9.49
N GLY A 21 23.03 9.87 9.33
CA GLY A 21 23.40 8.91 8.28
C GLY A 21 22.55 7.63 8.23
N SER A 22 21.28 7.68 8.65
CA SER A 22 20.34 6.54 8.49
C SER A 22 19.28 6.77 7.40
N CYS A 23 19.32 7.91 6.71
CA CYS A 23 18.43 8.22 5.59
C CYS A 23 19.07 9.37 4.80
N ASP A 24 20.06 9.06 3.97
CA ASP A 24 20.85 10.08 3.27
C ASP A 24 20.12 10.57 2.01
N PHE A 25 19.81 11.86 2.01
CA PHE A 25 19.12 12.53 0.91
C PHE A 25 20.12 13.09 -0.09
N SER A 26 20.28 12.38 -1.20
CA SER A 26 20.96 12.93 -2.37
C SER A 26 19.98 13.86 -3.11
N TYR A 27 20.35 15.12 -3.29
CA TYR A 27 19.54 16.12 -3.99
C TYR A 27 20.02 16.29 -5.44
N PRO A 28 19.11 16.40 -6.42
CA PRO A 28 19.49 16.60 -7.81
C PRO A 28 20.28 17.91 -8.02
N PRO A 29 21.20 17.94 -9.01
CA PRO A 29 21.73 19.18 -9.56
C PRO A 29 20.60 20.12 -10.05
N PRO A 30 20.87 21.42 -10.29
CA PRO A 30 19.89 22.34 -10.89
C PRO A 30 19.45 21.99 -12.32
N THR A 31 20.17 21.09 -13.01
CA THR A 31 19.79 20.48 -14.29
C THR A 31 19.15 19.09 -14.11
N GLY A 32 18.89 18.71 -12.87
CA GLY A 32 18.44 17.39 -12.47
C GLY A 32 19.47 16.28 -12.69
N TRP A 33 19.03 15.04 -12.48
CA TRP A 33 19.87 13.85 -12.49
C TRP A 33 20.32 13.40 -13.90
N PRO A 34 21.63 13.34 -14.20
CA PRO A 34 22.12 12.98 -15.55
C PRO A 34 21.95 11.49 -15.92
N GLY A 35 21.57 10.64 -14.96
CA GLY A 35 21.16 9.26 -15.20
C GLY A 35 19.73 9.11 -15.72
N VAL A 36 18.87 10.10 -15.50
CA VAL A 36 17.44 10.05 -15.87
C VAL A 36 17.26 10.57 -17.30
N LYS A 37 17.37 9.64 -18.25
CA LYS A 37 17.34 9.89 -19.69
C LYS A 37 16.11 9.27 -20.35
N ARG A 38 15.69 9.82 -21.49
CA ARG A 38 14.43 9.48 -22.15
C ARG A 38 14.36 8.01 -22.58
N GLU A 39 15.50 7.45 -22.96
CA GLU A 39 15.65 6.11 -23.52
C GLU A 39 15.54 4.99 -22.46
N LEU A 40 15.61 5.32 -21.17
CA LEU A 40 15.47 4.38 -20.05
C LEU A 40 14.03 4.33 -19.49
N PHE A 41 13.16 5.23 -19.95
CA PHE A 41 11.80 5.43 -19.47
C PHE A 41 10.86 5.66 -20.66
N SER A 42 10.96 4.83 -21.70
CA SER A 42 10.26 5.05 -22.97
C SER A 42 8.73 5.03 -22.86
N TRP A 43 8.18 4.37 -21.83
CA TRP A 43 6.75 4.26 -21.54
C TRP A 43 6.18 5.45 -20.74
N TYR A 44 7.02 6.33 -20.20
CA TYR A 44 6.57 7.55 -19.52
C TYR A 44 6.59 8.76 -20.47
N ASP A 45 5.89 9.82 -20.12
CA ASP A 45 5.93 11.10 -20.84
C ASP A 45 7.14 11.96 -20.43
N ASP A 46 7.41 13.05 -21.16
CA ASP A 46 8.52 13.95 -20.83
C ASP A 46 8.33 14.63 -19.45
N THR A 47 7.08 14.82 -18.99
CA THR A 47 6.73 15.44 -17.71
C THR A 47 7.07 14.55 -16.52
N VAL A 48 6.70 13.27 -16.56
CA VAL A 48 7.09 12.25 -15.56
C VAL A 48 8.60 12.12 -15.51
N ILE A 49 9.28 12.12 -16.65
CA ILE A 49 10.73 11.95 -16.71
C ILE A 49 11.44 13.17 -16.13
N ASP A 50 10.97 14.39 -16.37
CA ASP A 50 11.53 15.58 -15.72
C ASP A 50 11.19 15.67 -14.21
N LEU A 51 10.03 15.16 -13.79
CA LEU A 51 9.69 14.97 -12.37
C LEU A 51 10.71 14.02 -11.71
N ILE A 52 10.90 12.79 -12.22
CA ILE A 52 11.88 11.82 -11.68
C ILE A 52 13.28 12.45 -11.65
N ARG A 53 13.66 13.19 -12.70
CA ARG A 53 14.95 13.87 -12.82
C ARG A 53 15.18 14.94 -11.74
N HIS A 54 14.13 15.48 -11.13
CA HIS A 54 14.20 16.52 -10.10
C HIS A 54 13.72 16.08 -8.69
N LEU A 55 13.35 14.80 -8.50
CA LEU A 55 13.07 14.26 -7.16
C LEU A 55 14.38 13.97 -6.38
N PRO A 56 14.41 14.18 -5.05
CA PRO A 56 15.50 13.70 -4.21
C PRO A 56 15.56 12.17 -4.22
N TYR A 57 16.76 11.61 -4.18
CA TYR A 57 16.95 10.19 -3.88
C TYR A 57 17.06 9.97 -2.38
N ILE A 58 16.51 8.84 -1.96
CA ILE A 58 16.67 8.25 -0.64
C ILE A 58 17.49 6.98 -0.85
N ASP A 59 18.68 6.92 -0.26
CA ASP A 59 19.55 5.73 -0.33
C ASP A 59 19.08 4.60 0.60
N ASP A 60 18.10 4.90 1.46
CA ASP A 60 17.47 3.95 2.40
C ASP A 60 16.30 3.20 1.75
N GLU A 61 16.53 1.94 1.39
CA GLU A 61 15.49 0.98 0.99
C GLU A 61 14.42 0.70 2.08
N GLY A 62 14.58 1.24 3.29
CA GLY A 62 13.70 1.09 4.43
C GLY A 62 12.68 2.21 4.66
N LEU A 63 12.59 3.26 3.84
CA LEU A 63 11.65 4.38 4.10
C LEU A 63 10.22 4.15 3.53
N PHE A 64 9.22 4.27 4.41
CA PHE A 64 7.80 4.07 4.10
C PHE A 64 7.01 5.40 4.16
N ILE A 65 6.16 5.69 3.17
CA ILE A 65 5.25 6.86 3.21
C ILE A 65 4.11 6.61 4.19
N LEU A 66 3.46 5.46 4.03
CA LEU A 66 2.31 4.99 4.79
C LEU A 66 2.65 3.62 5.40
N PRO A 67 1.83 3.08 6.31
CA PRO A 67 1.93 1.70 6.76
C PRO A 67 2.09 0.71 5.58
N ASP A 68 3.12 -0.13 5.63
CA ASP A 68 3.47 -1.12 4.60
C ASP A 68 3.64 -0.57 3.16
N THR A 69 3.75 0.75 3.00
CA THR A 69 3.90 1.44 1.70
C THR A 69 5.31 2.02 1.52
N LYS A 70 6.19 1.31 0.81
CA LYS A 70 7.62 1.64 0.61
C LYS A 70 7.82 2.66 -0.52
N ILE A 71 8.69 3.65 -0.32
CA ILE A 71 9.08 4.61 -1.37
C ILE A 71 9.83 3.88 -2.50
N ILE A 72 9.49 4.22 -3.75
CA ILE A 72 10.24 3.74 -4.92
C ILE A 72 11.40 4.69 -5.21
N GLY A 73 12.63 4.20 -5.04
CA GLY A 73 13.88 4.93 -5.30
C GLY A 73 14.21 5.09 -6.78
N HIS A 74 13.27 5.64 -7.57
CA HIS A 74 13.16 5.60 -9.04
C HIS A 74 14.43 5.76 -9.87
N ALA A 75 15.48 6.43 -9.38
CA ALA A 75 16.73 6.55 -10.11
C ALA A 75 18.02 6.41 -9.28
N SER A 76 17.98 5.55 -8.25
CA SER A 76 19.12 4.64 -8.07
C SER A 76 19.30 3.82 -9.36
N PRO A 77 20.52 3.71 -9.95
CA PRO A 77 20.73 2.99 -11.21
C PRO A 77 20.19 1.56 -11.19
N ASP A 78 20.32 0.87 -10.06
CA ASP A 78 19.82 -0.50 -9.89
C ASP A 78 18.29 -0.54 -9.76
N SER A 79 17.65 0.52 -9.24
CA SER A 79 16.18 0.64 -9.23
C SER A 79 15.62 0.92 -10.63
N ILE A 80 16.26 1.78 -11.44
CA ILE A 80 15.89 1.97 -12.86
C ILE A 80 15.93 0.60 -13.55
N ARG A 81 17.07 -0.07 -13.41
CA ARG A 81 17.35 -1.34 -14.08
C ARG A 81 16.37 -2.43 -13.66
N SER A 82 16.17 -2.61 -12.35
CA SER A 82 15.27 -3.64 -11.81
C SER A 82 13.81 -3.44 -12.24
N LYS A 83 13.32 -2.18 -12.26
CA LYS A 83 11.99 -1.88 -12.82
C LYS A 83 11.91 -2.15 -14.32
N THR A 84 12.88 -1.66 -15.08
CA THR A 84 12.93 -1.76 -16.55
C THR A 84 13.00 -3.23 -17.00
N GLU A 85 13.85 -4.04 -16.37
CA GLU A 85 13.98 -5.47 -16.63
C GLU A 85 12.82 -6.30 -16.07
N GLY A 86 12.24 -5.89 -14.94
CA GLY A 86 11.12 -6.60 -14.29
C GLY A 86 9.79 -6.43 -15.03
N TRP A 87 9.44 -5.20 -15.42
CA TRP A 87 8.19 -4.94 -16.15
C TRP A 87 8.22 -5.51 -17.57
N MET A 88 9.33 -5.36 -18.29
CA MET A 88 9.50 -6.02 -19.60
C MET A 88 9.41 -7.55 -19.49
N ARG A 89 9.88 -8.15 -18.39
CA ARG A 89 9.72 -9.59 -18.17
C ARG A 89 8.26 -9.98 -17.95
N SER A 90 7.53 -9.28 -17.08
CA SER A 90 6.10 -9.54 -16.86
C SER A 90 5.34 -9.50 -18.18
N GLN A 91 5.50 -8.44 -18.97
CA GLN A 91 4.85 -8.31 -20.28
C GLN A 91 5.27 -9.40 -21.27
N GLN A 92 6.52 -9.85 -21.23
CA GLN A 92 6.96 -10.97 -22.07
C GLN A 92 6.40 -12.32 -21.59
N GLU A 93 6.22 -12.51 -20.29
CA GLU A 93 5.57 -13.68 -19.68
C GLU A 93 4.07 -13.69 -20.00
N ASP A 94 3.38 -12.54 -19.93
CA ASP A 94 1.97 -12.36 -20.34
C ASP A 94 1.77 -12.70 -21.83
N ILE A 95 2.64 -12.20 -22.70
CA ILE A 95 2.62 -12.49 -24.15
C ILE A 95 2.91 -13.97 -24.43
N GLN A 96 3.87 -14.58 -23.72
CA GLN A 96 4.18 -16.00 -23.89
C GLN A 96 3.00 -16.89 -23.45
N ALA A 97 2.36 -16.59 -22.31
CA ALA A 97 1.21 -17.35 -21.82
C ALA A 97 0.03 -17.32 -22.81
N LYS A 98 -0.24 -16.17 -23.45
CA LYS A 98 -1.25 -16.05 -24.52
C LYS A 98 -0.91 -16.90 -25.75
N ASN A 99 0.35 -16.90 -26.18
CA ASN A 99 0.82 -17.72 -27.31
C ASN A 99 0.70 -19.23 -26.99
N ASP A 100 1.17 -19.65 -25.82
CA ASP A 100 1.15 -21.05 -25.37
C ASP A 100 -0.29 -21.58 -25.26
N ALA A 101 -1.23 -20.75 -24.79
CA ALA A 101 -2.66 -21.08 -24.76
C ALA A 101 -3.25 -21.24 -26.17
N THR A 102 -2.81 -20.42 -27.13
CA THR A 102 -3.26 -20.48 -28.53
C THR A 102 -2.71 -21.72 -29.26
N GLU A 103 -1.51 -22.19 -28.93
CA GLU A 103 -0.99 -23.46 -29.47
C GLU A 103 -1.70 -24.70 -28.89
N MET A 104 -2.18 -24.66 -27.65
CA MET A 104 -2.91 -25.78 -27.00
C MET A 104 -4.29 -26.06 -27.65
N ASP A 105 -4.99 -25.03 -28.14
CA ASP A 105 -6.27 -25.18 -28.86
C ASP A 105 -6.10 -25.74 -30.30
N GLY A 106 -4.86 -26.03 -30.73
CA GLY A 106 -4.54 -26.59 -32.06
C GLY A 106 -5.10 -28.00 -32.36
N THR A 107 -5.99 -28.55 -31.54
CA THR A 107 -6.46 -29.94 -31.61
C THR A 107 -7.68 -30.12 -32.55
N THR A 108 -7.44 -29.80 -33.84
CA THR A 108 -8.13 -30.35 -35.02
C THR A 108 -9.64 -30.16 -35.23
N GLU A 109 -9.91 -29.46 -36.35
CA GLU A 109 -10.95 -29.74 -37.37
C GLU A 109 -12.39 -29.19 -37.22
N ASN A 110 -12.77 -28.40 -38.24
CA ASN A 110 -14.15 -28.09 -38.68
C ASN A 110 -15.00 -27.13 -37.84
N LYS A 111 -14.51 -25.92 -37.56
CA LYS A 111 -15.37 -24.75 -37.27
C LYS A 111 -15.31 -23.77 -38.46
N ALA A 112 -16.46 -23.45 -39.04
CA ALA A 112 -16.55 -22.60 -40.23
C ALA A 112 -16.80 -21.14 -39.84
N GLU A 113 -16.05 -20.22 -40.46
CA GLU A 113 -16.43 -18.83 -40.77
C GLU A 113 -17.30 -18.12 -39.71
N SER A 114 -16.82 -18.07 -38.47
CA SER A 114 -17.27 -17.11 -37.47
C SER A 114 -16.36 -15.89 -37.52
N GLU A 115 -16.79 -14.85 -38.24
CA GLU A 115 -16.19 -13.51 -38.27
C GLU A 115 -16.45 -12.78 -36.94
N ASP A 116 -15.94 -13.34 -35.83
CA ASP A 116 -15.85 -12.64 -34.55
C ASP A 116 -14.57 -11.79 -34.57
N ASP A 117 -14.71 -10.52 -34.92
CA ASP A 117 -13.64 -9.51 -34.94
C ASP A 117 -13.19 -9.18 -33.50
N SER A 118 -12.52 -10.15 -32.86
CA SER A 118 -11.93 -10.00 -31.52
C SER A 118 -10.62 -9.21 -31.62
N ASP A 119 -10.74 -7.88 -31.73
CA ASP A 119 -9.64 -6.91 -31.68
C ASP A 119 -8.86 -7.03 -30.36
N SER A 120 -7.88 -7.93 -30.33
CA SER A 120 -7.24 -8.45 -29.11
C SER A 120 -5.78 -8.01 -28.93
N ASP A 121 -5.25 -7.22 -29.86
CA ASP A 121 -3.88 -6.69 -29.87
C ASP A 121 -3.71 -5.41 -29.02
N ASP A 122 -4.75 -4.58 -28.87
CA ASP A 122 -4.69 -3.29 -28.14
C ASP A 122 -4.90 -3.45 -26.62
N MET A 123 -3.99 -4.17 -25.95
CA MET A 123 -3.90 -4.16 -24.48
C MET A 123 -3.54 -2.74 -23.98
N GLU A 124 -4.51 -1.99 -23.44
CA GLU A 124 -4.25 -0.67 -22.82
C GLU A 124 -3.16 -0.81 -21.74
N PRO A 125 -2.09 0.01 -21.76
CA PRO A 125 -1.04 -0.08 -20.74
C PRO A 125 -1.63 0.21 -19.36
N TYR A 126 -1.34 -0.68 -18.41
CA TYR A 126 -1.86 -0.72 -17.03
C TYR A 126 -1.91 0.66 -16.34
N PHE A 127 -0.93 1.52 -16.63
CA PHE A 127 -0.96 2.95 -16.34
C PHE A 127 -0.65 3.79 -17.59
N PRO A 128 -1.35 4.92 -17.80
CA PRO A 128 -0.99 5.93 -18.80
C PRO A 128 0.42 6.52 -18.59
N GLU A 129 1.06 6.96 -19.69
CA GLU A 129 2.43 7.49 -19.70
C GLU A 129 2.70 8.68 -18.75
N TYR A 130 1.66 9.42 -18.35
CA TYR A 130 1.74 10.57 -17.45
C TYR A 130 1.61 10.22 -15.95
N MET A 131 1.57 8.93 -15.61
CA MET A 131 1.41 8.45 -14.23
C MET A 131 2.69 7.83 -13.68
N LEU A 132 3.00 8.11 -12.41
CA LEU A 132 4.22 7.66 -11.73
C LEU A 132 3.91 7.11 -10.33
N ASP A 133 4.09 5.81 -10.11
CA ASP A 133 4.01 5.16 -8.80
C ASP A 133 5.18 5.62 -7.88
N LEU A 134 4.92 6.56 -6.98
CA LEU A 134 5.88 7.16 -6.04
C LEU A 134 6.24 6.23 -4.87
N ALA A 135 5.29 5.40 -4.47
CA ALA A 135 5.44 4.37 -3.45
C ALA A 135 4.52 3.19 -3.78
N ALA A 136 4.94 1.98 -3.43
CA ALA A 136 4.18 0.75 -3.62
C ALA A 136 3.88 0.07 -2.28
N GLY A 137 2.73 -0.59 -2.22
CA GLY A 137 2.37 -1.43 -1.08
C GLY A 137 3.18 -2.73 -1.05
N GLY A 138 3.45 -3.22 0.17
CA GLY A 138 3.56 -4.64 0.44
C GLY A 138 2.17 -5.30 0.45
N GLN A 139 2.07 -6.50 1.03
CA GLN A 139 0.83 -7.29 1.08
C GLN A 139 -0.37 -6.53 1.68
N TYR A 140 -0.13 -5.54 2.53
CA TYR A 140 -1.17 -4.74 3.18
C TYR A 140 -1.00 -3.24 2.94
N GLY A 141 -0.07 -2.82 2.06
CA GLY A 141 0.20 -1.42 1.79
C GLY A 141 -0.73 -0.81 0.75
N SER A 142 -0.53 0.47 0.50
CA SER A 142 -1.21 1.24 -0.55
C SER A 142 -0.21 1.58 -1.66
N THR A 143 -0.69 1.73 -2.89
CA THR A 143 0.11 2.26 -4.00
C THR A 143 -0.22 3.74 -4.19
N ILE A 144 0.81 4.58 -4.26
CA ILE A 144 0.69 6.04 -4.38
C ILE A 144 1.13 6.46 -5.77
N LEU A 145 0.16 6.84 -6.60
CA LEU A 145 0.39 7.27 -7.99
C LEU A 145 0.43 8.80 -8.06
N VAL A 146 1.30 9.34 -8.91
CA VAL A 146 1.39 10.77 -9.22
C VAL A 146 0.91 10.95 -10.65
N ASP A 147 -0.18 11.66 -10.85
CA ASP A 147 -0.66 12.06 -12.16
C ASP A 147 -0.06 13.44 -12.49
N THR A 148 0.88 13.50 -13.43
CA THR A 148 1.58 14.73 -13.80
C THR A 148 0.74 15.64 -14.69
N LYS A 149 -0.20 15.06 -15.45
CA LYS A 149 -1.10 15.73 -16.39
C LYS A 149 -2.19 16.53 -15.68
N HIS A 150 -2.71 16.00 -14.57
CA HIS A 150 -3.69 16.67 -13.72
C HIS A 150 -3.07 17.32 -12.46
N ASN A 151 -1.77 17.08 -12.20
CA ASN A 151 -1.07 17.49 -10.97
C ASN A 151 -1.82 17.02 -9.71
N THR A 152 -2.06 15.70 -9.62
CA THR A 152 -2.72 15.06 -8.47
C THR A 152 -1.92 13.88 -7.95
N ILE A 153 -2.24 13.47 -6.71
CA ILE A 153 -1.80 12.21 -6.10
C ILE A 153 -3.02 11.30 -5.98
N ILE A 154 -2.96 10.08 -6.49
CA ILE A 154 -3.98 9.06 -6.29
C ILE A 154 -3.49 8.11 -5.20
N TRP A 155 -4.32 7.91 -4.17
CA TRP A 155 -4.09 6.92 -3.12
C TRP A 155 -4.93 5.69 -3.41
N TRP A 156 -4.30 4.62 -3.90
CA TRP A 156 -4.95 3.36 -4.22
C TRP A 156 -4.66 2.33 -3.12
N GLU A 157 -5.69 1.75 -2.52
CA GLU A 157 -5.58 0.60 -1.61
C GLU A 157 -6.08 -0.67 -2.29
N TYR A 158 -5.47 -1.82 -2.00
CA TYR A 158 -5.96 -3.12 -2.45
C TYR A 158 -7.17 -3.55 -1.60
N GLU A 159 -8.24 -4.01 -2.24
CA GLU A 159 -9.58 -4.12 -1.62
C GLU A 159 -9.68 -5.05 -0.40
N GLU A 160 -8.86 -6.11 -0.31
CA GLU A 160 -8.82 -6.95 0.90
C GLU A 160 -8.39 -6.19 2.17
N GLY A 161 -7.73 -5.03 1.98
CA GLY A 161 -7.10 -4.25 3.04
C GLY A 161 -7.85 -3.00 3.48
N PHE A 162 -9.02 -2.66 2.92
CA PHE A 162 -9.75 -1.39 3.10
C PHE A 162 -9.55 -0.74 4.48
N ARG A 163 -8.70 0.29 4.53
CA ARG A 163 -8.44 1.05 5.76
C ARG A 163 -9.33 2.27 5.72
N ASP A 164 -10.39 2.31 6.55
CA ASP A 164 -11.44 3.32 6.38
C ASP A 164 -10.89 4.75 6.28
N ILE A 165 -11.59 5.62 5.55
CA ILE A 165 -11.41 7.08 5.63
C ILE A 165 -11.49 7.51 7.13
N PRO A 166 -10.71 8.41 7.78
CA PRO A 166 -11.21 9.01 9.03
C PRO A 166 -12.32 9.98 8.65
N ASP A 167 -13.55 9.85 9.16
CA ASP A 167 -14.69 10.68 8.70
C ASP A 167 -14.39 12.17 8.84
N GLU A 168 -13.67 12.58 9.89
CA GLU A 168 -13.22 13.95 10.11
C GLU A 168 -12.16 14.40 9.09
N ILE A 169 -11.41 13.46 8.52
CA ILE A 169 -10.39 13.69 7.47
C ILE A 169 -11.04 13.64 6.08
N VAL A 170 -12.02 12.78 5.81
CA VAL A 170 -12.86 12.84 4.61
C VAL A 170 -13.60 14.18 4.56
N ALA A 171 -14.13 14.65 5.69
CA ALA A 171 -14.82 15.94 5.79
C ALA A 171 -13.88 17.15 5.75
N LYS A 172 -12.62 17.02 6.21
CA LYS A 172 -11.60 18.09 6.18
C LYS A 172 -10.89 18.19 4.82
N TYR A 173 -10.72 17.06 4.14
CA TYR A 173 -10.09 16.92 2.82
C TYR A 173 -11.03 16.15 1.87
N PRO A 174 -12.20 16.73 1.52
CA PRO A 174 -13.12 16.09 0.58
C PRO A 174 -12.44 15.94 -0.78
N CYS A 175 -12.38 14.72 -1.29
CA CYS A 175 -11.95 14.44 -2.65
C CYS A 175 -13.15 14.61 -3.60
N ASP A 176 -13.02 15.46 -4.61
CA ASP A 176 -14.12 15.84 -5.51
C ASP A 176 -14.61 14.68 -6.41
N LEU A 177 -13.84 13.58 -6.50
CA LEU A 177 -14.04 12.51 -7.51
C LEU A 177 -14.80 11.27 -7.03
N TRP A 178 -15.14 11.14 -5.74
CA TRP A 178 -15.88 9.99 -5.18
C TRP A 178 -17.24 9.71 -5.85
N PHE A 179 -17.81 10.67 -6.60
CA PHE A 179 -19.19 10.61 -7.09
C PHE A 179 -19.37 10.20 -8.55
N TYR A 180 -18.31 10.06 -9.37
CA TYR A 180 -18.46 9.91 -10.81
C TYR A 180 -18.46 8.47 -11.36
N TYR A 181 -17.71 7.52 -10.78
CA TYR A 181 -17.60 6.16 -11.35
C TYR A 181 -18.41 5.06 -10.64
N SER A 182 -18.74 5.21 -9.36
CA SER A 182 -19.41 4.14 -8.55
C SER A 182 -20.85 3.82 -8.98
N LYS A 183 -21.42 4.57 -9.93
CA LYS A 183 -22.87 4.55 -10.21
C LYS A 183 -23.29 3.72 -11.43
N GLU A 184 -22.37 3.34 -12.32
CA GLU A 184 -22.70 2.60 -13.55
C GLU A 184 -22.27 1.12 -13.49
N SER A 185 -21.32 0.76 -12.61
CA SER A 185 -20.79 -0.61 -12.50
C SER A 185 -21.59 -1.57 -11.60
N ASN A 186 -22.50 -1.06 -10.76
CA ASN A 186 -23.20 -1.86 -9.73
C ASN A 186 -24.58 -2.42 -10.16
N ASP A 187 -25.10 -2.03 -11.33
CA ASP A 187 -26.47 -2.36 -11.78
C ASP A 187 -26.59 -3.78 -12.40
N HIS A 188 -25.63 -4.67 -12.10
CA HIS A 188 -25.61 -6.08 -12.50
C HIS A 188 -25.71 -7.06 -11.33
N ARG A 189 -26.02 -6.58 -10.12
CA ARG A 189 -26.33 -7.47 -8.99
C ARG A 189 -27.69 -8.15 -9.18
N THR A 190 -27.65 -9.32 -9.81
CA THR A 190 -28.80 -10.13 -10.24
C THR A 190 -29.91 -10.20 -9.19
N GLU A 191 -31.13 -9.84 -9.58
CA GLU A 191 -32.33 -10.05 -8.75
C GLU A 191 -32.62 -11.55 -8.60
N ARG A 192 -31.96 -12.20 -7.62
CA ARG A 192 -32.21 -13.60 -7.26
C ARG A 192 -33.55 -13.70 -6.51
N SER A 193 -34.64 -13.63 -7.27
CA SER A 193 -36.02 -13.63 -6.80
C SER A 193 -36.30 -14.78 -5.83
N GLY A 194 -36.49 -14.45 -4.56
CA GLY A 194 -36.77 -15.42 -3.50
C GLY A 194 -38.26 -15.75 -3.44
N ASP A 195 -38.65 -16.88 -4.01
CA ASP A 195 -40.00 -17.43 -3.89
C ASP A 195 -39.94 -18.95 -3.64
N GLY A 196 -40.79 -19.48 -2.75
CA GLY A 196 -40.80 -20.92 -2.42
C GLY A 196 -40.80 -21.33 -0.94
N ILE A 197 -41.68 -20.77 -0.10
CA ILE A 197 -41.95 -21.35 1.24
C ILE A 197 -42.79 -22.64 1.08
N GLY A 198 -42.12 -23.78 0.92
CA GLY A 198 -42.74 -25.10 0.78
C GLY A 198 -42.49 -26.03 1.98
N LYS A 199 -43.52 -26.25 2.81
CA LYS A 199 -43.49 -27.36 3.79
C LYS A 199 -43.79 -28.69 3.11
N LEU A 200 -43.04 -29.73 3.45
CA LEU A 200 -43.54 -31.12 3.42
C LEU A 200 -42.80 -31.97 4.46
N GLN A 201 -43.49 -32.96 5.04
CA GLN A 201 -42.91 -33.95 5.94
C GLN A 201 -42.59 -35.22 5.14
N GLY A 202 -41.52 -35.91 5.52
CA GLY A 202 -40.90 -36.92 4.67
C GLY A 202 -41.61 -38.27 4.61
N THR A 203 -41.07 -39.13 3.75
CA THR A 203 -41.02 -40.59 3.93
C THR A 203 -39.62 -41.07 3.52
N THR A 204 -39.18 -42.17 4.12
CA THR A 204 -37.95 -42.90 3.75
C THR A 204 -38.21 -43.81 2.56
N ASP A 205 -37.28 -43.89 1.62
CA ASP A 205 -36.98 -45.17 0.96
C ASP A 205 -35.55 -45.19 0.42
N ASP A 206 -34.92 -46.37 0.40
CA ASP A 206 -33.53 -46.55 0.03
C ASP A 206 -33.36 -46.80 -1.47
N THR A 207 -32.55 -46.00 -2.17
CA THR A 207 -31.99 -46.36 -3.47
C THR A 207 -30.63 -45.69 -3.67
N GLN A 208 -29.56 -46.43 -3.38
CA GLN A 208 -28.22 -46.04 -3.83
C GLN A 208 -28.15 -46.14 -5.35
N LYS A 209 -28.06 -44.99 -6.03
CA LYS A 209 -27.64 -44.91 -7.41
C LYS A 209 -26.38 -44.06 -7.45
N SER A 210 -25.23 -44.69 -7.64
CA SER A 210 -23.98 -43.99 -7.91
C SER A 210 -24.13 -43.25 -9.23
N VAL A 211 -24.18 -41.92 -9.15
CA VAL A 211 -23.95 -41.03 -10.28
C VAL A 211 -22.48 -40.66 -10.18
N GLU A 212 -21.68 -41.21 -11.09
CA GLU A 212 -20.35 -40.71 -11.38
C GLU A 212 -20.58 -39.41 -12.18
N SER A 213 -20.26 -38.28 -11.54
CA SER A 213 -20.42 -36.94 -12.06
C SER A 213 -19.04 -36.40 -12.41
N ASP A 214 -18.63 -36.60 -13.66
CA ASP A 214 -17.36 -36.13 -14.22
C ASP A 214 -17.40 -34.60 -14.49
N ASP A 215 -17.84 -33.83 -13.50
CA ASP A 215 -17.94 -32.37 -13.52
C ASP A 215 -16.66 -31.74 -12.95
N GLU A 216 -15.48 -32.07 -13.51
CA GLU A 216 -14.17 -31.50 -13.12
C GLU A 216 -13.73 -30.28 -13.95
N ASP A 217 -14.55 -29.83 -14.92
CA ASP A 217 -14.20 -28.74 -15.83
C ASP A 217 -14.54 -27.33 -15.28
N SER A 218 -13.54 -26.43 -15.34
CA SER A 218 -13.68 -24.95 -15.37
C SER A 218 -13.92 -24.15 -14.07
N ASP A 219 -13.17 -24.43 -13.00
CA ASP A 219 -12.93 -23.44 -11.92
C ASP A 219 -11.99 -22.27 -12.39
N ASP A 220 -11.26 -22.45 -13.49
CA ASP A 220 -10.20 -21.53 -13.94
C ASP A 220 -10.71 -20.19 -14.51
N GLU A 221 -11.95 -20.13 -15.04
CA GLU A 221 -12.53 -18.90 -15.61
C GLU A 221 -12.79 -17.80 -14.58
N GLU A 222 -13.08 -18.14 -13.31
CA GLU A 222 -13.44 -17.15 -12.31
C GLU A 222 -12.23 -16.31 -11.87
N TRP A 223 -11.06 -16.93 -11.72
CA TRP A 223 -9.81 -16.26 -11.29
C TRP A 223 -9.34 -15.17 -12.26
N ASN A 224 -9.54 -15.36 -13.57
CA ASN A 224 -9.14 -14.38 -14.59
C ASN A 224 -9.96 -13.08 -14.47
N ARG A 225 -11.28 -13.18 -14.20
CA ARG A 225 -12.15 -12.00 -14.05
C ARG A 225 -11.80 -11.13 -12.84
N PHE A 226 -11.21 -11.72 -11.79
CA PHE A 226 -10.73 -10.95 -10.64
C PHE A 226 -9.46 -10.14 -10.97
N HIS A 227 -8.56 -10.64 -11.81
CA HIS A 227 -7.29 -9.96 -12.11
C HIS A 227 -7.48 -8.70 -12.97
N ASP A 228 -8.30 -8.76 -14.03
CA ASP A 228 -8.57 -7.59 -14.90
C ASP A 228 -9.30 -6.45 -14.18
N SER A 229 -10.07 -6.77 -13.12
CA SER A 229 -10.72 -5.79 -12.25
C SER A 229 -9.70 -4.93 -11.51
N HIS A 230 -8.68 -5.55 -10.89
CA HIS A 230 -7.69 -4.84 -10.08
C HIS A 230 -6.86 -3.84 -10.89
N ALA A 231 -6.58 -4.12 -12.16
CA ALA A 231 -5.89 -3.18 -13.06
C ALA A 231 -6.59 -1.82 -13.20
N HIS A 232 -7.90 -1.77 -12.94
CA HIS A 232 -8.76 -0.61 -13.16
C HIS A 232 -9.15 0.12 -11.87
N GLN A 233 -8.84 -0.41 -10.69
CA GLN A 233 -9.28 0.15 -9.40
C GLN A 233 -8.65 1.50 -9.05
N TRP A 234 -7.48 1.82 -9.63
CA TRP A 234 -6.91 3.16 -9.52
C TRP A 234 -7.79 4.23 -10.21
N LYS A 235 -8.54 3.88 -11.27
CA LYS A 235 -9.44 4.81 -12.00
C LYS A 235 -10.62 5.27 -11.14
N ILE A 236 -10.94 4.56 -10.04
CA ILE A 236 -11.98 4.91 -9.06
C ILE A 236 -11.43 5.37 -7.70
N SER A 237 -10.09 5.38 -7.53
CA SER A 237 -9.44 5.68 -6.26
C SER A 237 -9.40 7.20 -5.96
N PRO A 238 -9.36 7.62 -4.68
CA PRO A 238 -9.35 9.04 -4.34
C PRO A 238 -8.11 9.78 -4.86
N ALA A 239 -8.35 10.88 -5.58
CA ALA A 239 -7.31 11.78 -6.06
C ALA A 239 -7.30 13.10 -5.26
N TYR A 240 -6.11 13.59 -4.95
CA TYR A 240 -5.86 14.76 -4.10
C TYR A 240 -4.90 15.73 -4.78
N SER A 241 -4.87 17.00 -4.35
CA SER A 241 -3.71 17.84 -4.65
C SER A 241 -2.47 17.29 -3.91
N PRO A 242 -1.24 17.44 -4.45
CA PRO A 242 -0.02 17.02 -3.74
C PRO A 242 0.11 17.69 -2.38
N GLU A 243 -0.27 18.96 -2.29
CA GLU A 243 -0.25 19.76 -1.08
C GLU A 243 -1.20 19.20 0.00
N ASP A 244 -2.45 18.89 -0.36
CA ASP A 244 -3.44 18.33 0.56
C ASP A 244 -3.11 16.90 0.97
N PHE A 245 -2.66 16.05 0.02
CA PHE A 245 -2.28 14.67 0.32
C PHE A 245 -1.15 14.60 1.35
N PHE A 246 -0.07 15.37 1.15
CA PHE A 246 1.06 15.34 2.08
C PHE A 246 0.75 16.02 3.41
N GLU A 247 -0.13 17.01 3.45
CA GLU A 247 -0.59 17.63 4.71
C GLU A 247 -1.56 16.72 5.49
N MET A 248 -2.46 16.01 4.82
CA MET A 248 -3.25 14.92 5.39
C MET A 248 -2.33 13.84 5.99
N CYS A 249 -1.29 13.43 5.26
CA CYS A 249 -0.33 12.44 5.74
C CYS A 249 0.39 12.91 7.01
N LYS A 250 0.91 14.16 7.01
CA LYS A 250 1.50 14.79 8.21
C LYS A 250 0.52 14.79 9.38
N GLU A 251 -0.73 15.12 9.16
CA GLU A 251 -1.76 15.15 10.21
C GLU A 251 -1.93 13.78 10.89
N GLN A 252 -1.91 12.68 10.13
CA GLN A 252 -1.98 11.32 10.70
C GLN A 252 -0.81 11.02 11.65
N PHE A 253 0.39 11.54 11.36
CA PHE A 253 1.53 11.45 12.27
C PHE A 253 1.37 12.38 13.49
N ARG A 254 0.90 13.62 13.31
CA ARG A 254 0.68 14.58 14.41
C ARG A 254 -0.33 14.07 15.45
N ILE A 255 -1.43 13.43 15.00
CA ILE A 255 -2.43 12.80 15.89
C ILE A 255 -2.04 11.40 16.36
N MET A 256 -0.90 10.87 15.88
CA MET A 256 -0.38 9.53 16.14
C MET A 256 -1.36 8.42 15.73
N ASN A 257 -2.07 8.58 14.62
CA ASN A 257 -2.73 7.48 13.90
C ASN A 257 -1.69 6.64 13.15
N TRP A 258 -0.68 7.31 12.60
CA TRP A 258 0.56 6.70 12.12
C TRP A 258 1.70 7.05 13.07
N MET A 259 2.58 6.09 13.34
CA MET A 259 3.72 6.25 14.25
C MET A 259 5.00 5.73 13.57
N PRO A 260 6.12 6.48 13.63
CA PRO A 260 7.40 5.97 13.16
C PRO A 260 7.89 4.86 14.09
N VAL A 261 8.42 3.79 13.50
CA VAL A 261 9.18 2.78 14.23
C VAL A 261 10.64 3.24 14.30
N LEU A 262 11.17 3.31 15.53
CA LEU A 262 12.53 3.80 15.82
C LEU A 262 13.52 2.69 16.19
N ARG A 263 13.03 1.47 16.50
CA ARG A 263 13.88 0.33 16.91
C ARG A 263 14.79 -0.17 15.78
N ASP A 264 15.89 -0.82 16.15
CA ASP A 264 16.88 -1.34 15.21
C ASP A 264 16.27 -2.29 14.17
N GLY A 265 16.82 -2.23 12.93
CA GLY A 265 16.31 -3.00 11.79
C GLY A 265 14.90 -2.64 11.32
N CYS A 266 14.25 -1.64 11.95
CA CYS A 266 12.90 -1.20 11.63
C CYS A 266 12.78 0.32 11.40
N ARG A 267 13.91 1.04 11.30
CA ARG A 267 13.91 2.46 10.87
C ARG A 267 13.19 2.63 9.52
N GLY A 268 12.64 3.81 9.30
CA GLY A 268 11.83 4.14 8.11
C GLY A 268 10.44 3.51 8.06
N LYS A 269 10.14 2.48 8.87
CA LYS A 269 8.81 1.81 8.90
C LYS A 269 7.76 2.61 9.68
N VAL A 270 6.54 2.58 9.17
CA VAL A 270 5.37 3.25 9.76
C VAL A 270 4.37 2.19 10.26
N VAL A 271 3.86 2.38 11.48
CA VAL A 271 2.79 1.54 12.08
C VAL A 271 1.51 2.35 12.21
N GLN A 272 0.37 1.74 11.87
CA GLN A 272 -0.96 2.31 12.09
C GLN A 272 -1.57 1.82 13.40
N LEU A 273 -2.34 2.68 14.07
CA LEU A 273 -3.25 2.28 15.12
C LEU A 273 -4.59 1.78 14.51
N PRO A 274 -5.08 0.59 14.87
CA PRO A 274 -6.42 0.14 14.47
C PRO A 274 -7.49 1.02 15.11
N ARG A 275 -8.44 1.52 14.30
CA ARG A 275 -9.50 2.47 14.68
C ARG A 275 -10.38 2.01 15.85
N HIS A 276 -10.69 0.72 15.86
CA HIS A 276 -11.76 0.15 16.68
C HIS A 276 -11.25 -0.83 17.74
N GLN A 277 -9.92 -0.99 17.87
CA GLN A 277 -9.31 -1.77 18.94
C GLN A 277 -8.93 -0.85 20.09
N VAL A 278 -9.18 -1.31 21.32
CA VAL A 278 -8.65 -0.65 22.52
C VAL A 278 -7.12 -0.67 22.41
N PHE A 279 -6.45 0.46 22.64
CA PHE A 279 -5.00 0.55 22.56
C PHE A 279 -4.35 -0.37 23.59
N GLU A 280 -3.86 -1.53 23.17
CA GLU A 280 -3.21 -2.54 24.01
C GLU A 280 -1.84 -2.97 23.44
N GLY A 281 -1.10 -3.76 24.22
CA GLY A 281 0.18 -4.33 23.79
C GLY A 281 1.26 -3.29 23.47
N GLU A 282 2.02 -3.56 22.40
CA GLU A 282 3.18 -2.75 21.96
C GLU A 282 2.78 -1.34 21.50
N GLN A 283 1.69 -1.22 20.74
CA GLN A 283 1.28 0.04 20.10
C GLN A 283 0.96 1.16 21.12
N LEU A 284 0.28 0.82 22.22
CA LEU A 284 0.03 1.79 23.30
C LEU A 284 1.35 2.27 23.93
N ARG A 285 2.32 1.37 24.11
CA ARG A 285 3.62 1.73 24.69
C ARG A 285 4.44 2.59 23.73
N MET A 286 4.44 2.30 22.42
CA MET A 286 5.03 3.17 21.38
C MET A 286 4.46 4.59 21.46
N LYS A 287 3.13 4.72 21.53
CA LYS A 287 2.45 6.02 21.66
C LYS A 287 2.90 6.77 22.92
N GLN A 288 2.99 6.07 24.06
CA GLN A 288 3.48 6.65 25.32
C GLN A 288 4.94 7.09 25.24
N VAL A 289 5.82 6.32 24.59
CA VAL A 289 7.23 6.69 24.38
C VAL A 289 7.36 7.95 23.52
N LEU A 290 6.65 8.01 22.38
CA LEU A 290 6.66 9.19 21.51
C LEU A 290 6.13 10.44 22.23
N GLN A 291 5.02 10.32 22.95
CA GLN A 291 4.46 11.43 23.76
C GLN A 291 5.42 11.86 24.88
N ALA A 292 6.10 10.94 25.55
CA ALA A 292 7.08 11.24 26.60
C ALA A 292 8.29 12.02 26.06
N ALA A 293 8.74 11.69 24.86
CA ALA A 293 9.78 12.42 24.12
C ALA A 293 9.30 13.78 23.56
N GLY A 294 8.02 14.13 23.72
CA GLY A 294 7.46 15.40 23.26
C GLY A 294 6.93 15.40 21.82
N TRP A 295 6.70 14.24 21.19
CA TRP A 295 6.04 14.15 19.88
C TRP A 295 4.65 14.84 19.89
N PRO A 296 4.27 15.62 18.85
CA PRO A 296 4.94 15.86 17.57
C PRO A 296 5.94 17.03 17.55
N GLY A 297 6.33 17.54 18.71
CA GLY A 297 7.24 18.68 18.85
C GLY A 297 6.63 19.96 18.27
N ASP A 298 7.23 20.49 17.21
CA ASP A 298 6.71 21.66 16.48
C ASP A 298 5.65 21.34 15.41
N GLY A 299 5.26 20.06 15.27
CA GLY A 299 4.31 19.59 14.25
C GLY A 299 4.94 19.29 12.89
N GLU A 300 6.23 19.61 12.71
CA GLU A 300 7.02 19.35 11.50
C GLU A 300 8.20 18.41 11.81
N ALA A 301 7.99 17.49 12.75
CA ALA A 301 8.94 16.48 13.23
C ALA A 301 10.26 17.03 13.83
N ARG A 302 10.27 18.28 14.31
CA ARG A 302 11.40 18.90 15.04
C ARG A 302 11.01 19.18 16.49
N GLY A 303 11.99 19.43 17.36
CA GLY A 303 11.74 19.86 18.74
C GLY A 303 11.27 18.78 19.72
N TRP A 304 11.48 17.50 19.41
CA TRP A 304 11.19 16.34 20.27
C TRP A 304 12.43 15.46 20.42
N ASP A 305 12.55 14.74 21.54
CA ASP A 305 13.74 13.92 21.86
C ASP A 305 13.70 12.55 21.18
N LYS A 306 14.13 12.53 19.92
CA LYS A 306 14.30 11.32 19.12
C LYS A 306 15.28 10.32 19.71
N ALA A 307 16.31 10.77 20.45
CA ALA A 307 17.31 9.87 21.03
C ALA A 307 16.75 9.11 22.23
N GLY A 308 16.11 9.82 23.16
CA GLY A 308 15.34 9.22 24.24
C GLY A 308 14.23 8.31 23.71
N ALA A 309 13.49 8.75 22.69
CA ALA A 309 12.44 7.95 22.05
C ALA A 309 12.97 6.65 21.42
N GLU A 310 14.11 6.69 20.73
CA GLU A 310 14.74 5.52 20.13
C GLU A 310 15.14 4.49 21.20
N VAL A 311 15.91 4.93 22.21
CA VAL A 311 16.38 4.06 23.31
C VAL A 311 15.20 3.48 24.08
N ALA A 312 14.20 4.30 24.43
CA ALA A 312 13.01 3.87 25.14
C ALA A 312 12.15 2.92 24.29
N MET A 313 12.03 3.12 22.97
CA MET A 313 11.30 2.22 22.08
C MET A 313 12.01 0.86 21.93
N GLN A 314 13.35 0.85 21.86
CA GLN A 314 14.11 -0.40 21.83
C GLN A 314 13.99 -1.18 23.15
N GLN A 315 14.11 -0.52 24.31
CA GLN A 315 13.86 -1.17 25.61
C GLN A 315 12.43 -1.69 25.70
N MET A 316 11.45 -0.88 25.30
CA MET A 316 10.02 -1.23 25.31
C MET A 316 9.72 -2.48 24.48
N HIS A 317 10.32 -2.59 23.29
CA HIS A 317 10.19 -3.77 22.44
C HIS A 317 10.82 -5.02 23.09
N ASN A 318 12.04 -4.89 23.63
CA ASN A 318 12.73 -6.00 24.30
C ASN A 318 11.89 -6.53 25.49
N GLU A 319 11.37 -5.64 26.34
CA GLU A 319 10.49 -6.01 27.46
C GLU A 319 9.14 -6.59 27.00
N TYR A 320 8.64 -6.20 25.83
CA TYR A 320 7.40 -6.76 25.27
C TYR A 320 7.61 -8.20 24.76
N GLU A 321 8.72 -8.49 24.08
CA GLU A 321 9.04 -9.87 23.66
C GLU A 321 9.39 -10.77 24.85
N GLU A 322 10.11 -10.29 25.87
CA GLU A 322 10.31 -11.03 27.13
C GLU A 322 8.97 -11.40 27.80
N GLU A 323 8.01 -10.47 27.83
CA GLU A 323 6.66 -10.73 28.35
C GLU A 323 5.90 -11.73 27.47
N ARG A 324 5.99 -11.60 26.14
CA ARG A 324 5.34 -12.48 25.16
C ARG A 324 5.88 -13.91 25.25
N GLU A 325 7.19 -14.08 25.37
CA GLU A 325 7.80 -15.38 25.65
C GLU A 325 7.38 -15.93 27.02
N SER A 326 7.35 -15.10 28.07
CA SER A 326 6.99 -15.53 29.42
C SER A 326 5.54 -16.00 29.52
N ARG A 327 4.63 -15.38 28.75
CA ARG A 327 3.25 -15.86 28.52
C ARG A 327 3.25 -17.19 27.75
N ARG A 328 3.97 -17.28 26.62
CA ARG A 328 4.08 -18.51 25.80
C ARG A 328 4.66 -19.71 26.57
N LYS A 329 5.55 -19.45 27.52
CA LYS A 329 6.16 -20.44 28.43
C LYS A 329 5.29 -20.78 29.66
N GLY A 330 4.14 -20.11 29.85
CA GLY A 330 3.26 -20.30 31.01
C GLY A 330 3.84 -19.81 32.34
N VAL A 331 4.89 -18.98 32.31
CA VAL A 331 5.64 -18.53 33.50
C VAL A 331 5.06 -17.23 34.06
N ALA A 332 4.56 -16.34 33.20
CA ALA A 332 3.95 -15.08 33.62
C ALA A 332 2.54 -15.32 34.21
N ARG A 333 2.34 -14.87 35.45
CA ARG A 333 1.00 -14.52 35.97
C ARG A 333 0.64 -13.11 35.47
N ASP A 334 -0.63 -12.75 35.48
CA ASP A 334 -1.12 -11.44 35.03
C ASP A 334 -0.53 -10.28 35.86
N ILE A 335 0.58 -9.71 35.37
CA ILE A 335 1.11 -8.43 35.84
C ILE A 335 0.35 -7.32 35.09
N PRO A 336 -0.38 -6.42 35.77
CA PRO A 336 -1.13 -5.37 35.08
C PRO A 336 -0.20 -4.43 34.29
N ILE A 337 -0.24 -4.57 32.96
CA ILE A 337 0.63 -3.92 31.95
C ILE A 337 0.90 -2.43 32.25
N ASN A 338 -0.14 -1.74 32.72
CA ASN A 338 -0.14 -0.29 32.95
C ASN A 338 0.83 0.17 34.07
N LYS A 339 1.22 -0.70 35.00
CA LYS A 339 1.86 -0.25 36.27
C LYS A 339 3.39 -0.08 36.19
N LYS A 340 4.11 -0.88 35.40
CA LYS A 340 5.59 -0.78 35.30
C LYS A 340 6.05 0.48 34.55
N TRP A 341 5.37 0.81 33.46
CA TRP A 341 5.82 1.83 32.50
C TRP A 341 5.64 3.27 32.95
N LYS A 342 4.63 3.57 33.78
CA LYS A 342 4.41 4.92 34.32
C LYS A 342 5.60 5.42 35.15
N ASP A 343 6.26 4.54 35.90
CA ASP A 343 7.38 4.90 36.76
C ASP A 343 8.71 5.10 35.99
N ILE A 344 8.81 4.56 34.77
CA ILE A 344 9.96 4.74 33.85
C ILE A 344 9.84 6.11 33.15
N VAL A 345 8.71 6.35 32.48
CA VAL A 345 8.44 7.61 31.74
C VAL A 345 8.59 8.86 32.62
N ILE A 346 8.21 8.77 33.90
CA ILE A 346 8.30 9.89 34.86
C ILE A 346 9.74 10.13 35.37
N ARG A 347 10.65 9.17 35.21
CA ARG A 347 12.03 9.24 35.75
C ARG A 347 13.06 9.84 34.81
N GLU A 348 12.93 9.61 33.50
CA GLU A 348 13.95 10.02 32.53
C GLU A 348 13.63 11.37 31.87
N GLY A 349 12.37 11.83 31.91
CA GLY A 349 11.97 13.18 31.49
C GLY A 349 12.18 14.27 32.55
N ARG A 350 13.38 14.38 33.14
CA ARG A 350 13.72 15.39 34.18
C ARG A 350 15.17 15.88 34.15
#